data_AF-A0A9E5EKA7-F1
#
_entry.id   AF-A0A9E5EKA7-F1
#
_cell.length_a   1.000
_cell.length_b   1.000
_cell.length_c   1.000
_cell.angle_alpha   90.00
_cell.angle_beta   90.00
_cell.angle_gamma   90.00
#
_symmetry.space_group_name_H-M   'P 1'
#
loop_
_entity.id
_entity.type
_entity.pdbx_description
1 polymer ?
#
loop_
_entity_poly.entity_id
_entity_poly.type
_entity_poly.pdbx_seq_one_letter_code
_entity_poly.pdbx_strand_id
1 'polypeptide(L)'
;MNKSSFPEPPILADLEKARNCFGLNATVLPGLGTFRMGHYLRGVLEMSAALVGTLTFCVALVQGVGCRSEDISFMQAMSPYWNRMGVGVVLVVCSWISGVRFAKGLFRR
;
A
#
# COMPACT_ATOMS: atom_id res chain seq x y z
N MET A 1 32.28 15.18 -25.17
CA MET A 1 31.63 13.90 -24.80
C MET A 1 30.19 13.93 -25.31
N ASN A 2 29.96 13.31 -26.48
CA ASN A 2 28.62 13.20 -27.08
C ASN A 2 27.78 12.24 -26.23
N LYS A 3 26.71 12.73 -25.58
CA LYS A 3 25.61 11.86 -25.17
C LYS A 3 24.83 11.53 -26.44
N SER A 4 25.03 10.31 -26.95
CA SER A 4 24.20 9.76 -28.03
C SER A 4 22.76 9.64 -27.53
N SER A 5 21.93 10.63 -27.85
CA SER A 5 20.50 10.62 -27.62
C SER A 5 19.82 9.71 -28.65
N PHE A 6 20.04 8.41 -28.56
CA PHE A 6 19.10 7.48 -29.17
C PHE A 6 17.87 7.46 -28.25
N PRO A 7 16.67 7.84 -28.73
CA PRO A 7 15.47 7.65 -27.95
C PRO A 7 15.37 6.15 -27.65
N GLU A 8 15.33 5.80 -26.37
CA GLU A 8 15.14 4.42 -25.94
C GLU A 8 13.94 3.84 -26.69
N PRO A 9 14.03 2.60 -27.19
CA PRO A 9 12.91 2.01 -27.89
C PRO A 9 11.71 1.99 -26.94
N PRO A 10 10.50 2.31 -27.42
CA PRO A 10 9.33 2.57 -26.57
C PRO A 10 9.03 1.44 -25.58
N ILE A 11 9.35 0.18 -25.96
CA ILE A 11 9.25 -1.01 -25.11
C ILE A 11 10.09 -0.92 -23.82
N LEU A 12 11.30 -0.37 -23.89
CA LEU A 12 12.19 -0.23 -22.72
C LEU A 12 11.68 0.85 -21.75
N ALA A 13 11.18 1.96 -22.28
CA ALA A 13 10.58 3.05 -21.48
C ALA A 13 9.30 2.60 -20.75
N ASP A 14 8.48 1.76 -21.38
CA ASP A 14 7.25 1.24 -20.77
C ASP A 14 7.54 0.18 -19.70
N LEU A 15 8.57 -0.65 -19.90
CA LEU A 15 9.05 -1.61 -18.89
C LEU A 15 9.62 -0.90 -17.65
N GLU A 16 10.38 0.18 -17.83
CA GLU A 16 10.94 0.94 -16.71
C GLU A 16 9.84 1.64 -15.90
N LYS A 17 8.84 2.23 -16.57
CA LYS A 17 7.66 2.78 -15.91
C LYS A 17 6.92 1.69 -15.12
N ALA A 18 6.63 0.53 -15.72
CA ALA A 18 5.93 -0.56 -15.06
C ALA A 18 6.69 -1.05 -13.80
N ARG A 19 8.02 -1.10 -13.89
CA ARG A 19 8.90 -1.46 -12.76
C ARG A 19 8.91 -0.40 -11.66
N ASN A 20 8.91 0.88 -12.01
CA ASN A 20 8.76 1.98 -11.06
C ASN A 20 7.38 1.97 -10.39
N CYS A 21 6.31 1.69 -11.14
CA CYS A 21 4.96 1.53 -10.59
C CYS A 21 4.89 0.36 -9.60
N PHE A 22 5.48 -0.79 -9.96
CA PHE A 22 5.55 -1.94 -9.07
C PHE A 22 6.35 -1.61 -7.81
N GLY A 23 7.52 -0.98 -7.96
CA GLY A 23 8.35 -0.53 -6.84
C GLY A 23 7.60 0.40 -5.91
N LEU A 24 6.99 1.47 -6.41
CA LEU A 24 6.26 2.44 -5.59
C LEU A 24 5.08 1.83 -4.84
N ASN A 25 4.29 0.97 -5.52
CA ASN A 25 3.18 0.27 -4.88
C ASN A 25 3.66 -0.78 -3.87
N ALA A 26 4.83 -1.40 -4.08
CA ALA A 26 5.39 -2.42 -3.21
C ALA A 26 6.10 -1.85 -1.97
N THR A 27 6.86 -0.76 -2.11
CA THR A 27 7.81 -0.32 -1.07
C THR A 27 7.47 0.98 -0.38
N VAL A 28 6.71 1.88 -1.02
CA VAL A 28 6.48 3.24 -0.50
C VAL A 28 5.08 3.38 0.05
N LEU A 29 4.08 3.29 -0.83
CA LEU A 29 2.69 3.50 -0.46
C LEU A 29 1.79 2.77 -1.46
N PRO A 30 0.91 1.87 -0.99
CA PRO A 30 -0.08 1.23 -1.85
C PRO A 30 -0.88 2.28 -2.61
N GLY A 31 -0.88 2.20 -3.94
CA GLY A 31 -1.61 3.12 -4.83
C GLY A 31 -0.79 4.25 -5.45
N LEU A 32 0.41 4.54 -4.94
CA LEU A 32 1.26 5.62 -5.47
C LEU A 32 1.75 5.35 -6.89
N GLY A 33 2.13 4.11 -7.20
CA GLY A 33 2.50 3.69 -8.54
C GLY A 33 1.30 3.77 -9.50
N THR A 34 0.13 3.34 -9.06
CA THR A 34 -1.13 3.42 -9.81
C THR A 34 -1.48 4.87 -10.16
N PHE A 35 -1.30 5.79 -9.21
CA PHE A 35 -1.51 7.22 -9.39
C PHE A 35 -0.52 7.82 -10.40
N ARG A 36 0.78 7.51 -10.29
CA ARG A 36 1.80 8.01 -11.23
C ARG A 36 1.61 7.50 -12.66
N MET A 37 0.92 6.39 -12.84
CA MET A 37 0.56 5.81 -14.14
C MET A 37 -0.67 6.45 -14.79
N GLY A 38 -1.22 7.53 -14.21
CA GLY A 38 -2.37 8.24 -14.75
C GLY A 38 -3.73 7.69 -14.29
N HIS A 39 -3.75 6.63 -13.49
CA HIS A 39 -4.98 6.10 -12.88
C HIS A 39 -5.24 6.74 -11.52
N TYR A 40 -5.45 8.06 -11.53
CA TYR A 40 -5.51 8.89 -10.33
C TYR A 40 -6.57 8.45 -9.32
N LEU A 41 -7.81 8.23 -9.75
CA LEU A 41 -8.91 7.86 -8.86
C LEU A 41 -8.62 6.53 -8.15
N ARG A 42 -8.14 5.53 -8.88
CA ARG A 42 -7.78 4.22 -8.32
C ARG A 42 -6.60 4.34 -7.35
N GLY A 43 -5.56 5.07 -7.74
CA GLY A 43 -4.40 5.29 -6.88
C GLY A 43 -4.76 6.00 -5.59
N VAL A 44 -5.63 7.02 -5.64
CA VAL A 44 -6.13 7.71 -4.44
C VAL A 44 -6.96 6.77 -3.56
N LEU A 45 -7.83 5.94 -4.15
CA LEU A 45 -8.60 4.96 -3.38
C LEU A 45 -7.69 3.94 -2.69
N GLU A 46 -6.69 3.40 -3.38
CA GLU A 46 -5.69 2.49 -2.82
C GLU A 46 -4.91 3.17 -1.67
N MET A 47 -4.44 4.41 -1.87
CA MET A 47 -3.74 5.18 -0.84
C MET A 47 -4.64 5.47 0.37
N SER A 48 -5.89 5.87 0.14
CA SER A 48 -6.85 6.16 1.22
C SER A 48 -7.20 4.91 2.03
N ALA A 49 -7.39 3.77 1.37
CA ALA A 49 -7.67 2.50 2.03
C ALA A 49 -6.48 2.05 2.89
N ALA A 50 -5.25 2.23 2.39
CA ALA A 50 -4.04 1.95 3.17
C ALA A 50 -3.95 2.88 4.39
N LEU A 51 -4.15 4.19 4.19
CA LEU A 51 -4.11 5.18 5.28
C LEU A 51 -5.15 4.88 6.36
N VAL A 52 -6.41 4.65 5.97
CA VAL A 52 -7.51 4.32 6.90
C VAL A 52 -7.23 3.00 7.61
N GLY A 53 -6.73 1.99 6.91
CA GLY A 53 -6.36 0.71 7.51
C GLY A 53 -5.26 0.85 8.56
N THR A 54 -4.19 1.60 8.25
CA THR A 54 -3.10 1.90 9.18
C THR A 54 -3.59 2.69 10.39
N LEU A 55 -4.36 3.76 10.19
CA LEU A 55 -4.90 4.56 11.29
C LEU A 55 -5.82 3.74 12.19
N THR A 56 -6.69 2.92 11.62
CA THR A 56 -7.59 2.03 12.38
C THR A 56 -6.79 1.05 13.24
N PHE A 57 -5.75 0.45 12.65
CA PHE A 57 -4.85 -0.47 13.37
C PHE A 57 -4.09 0.25 14.50
N CYS A 58 -3.52 1.42 14.23
CA CYS A 58 -2.81 2.21 15.22
C CYS A 58 -3.71 2.66 16.38
N VAL A 59 -4.92 3.14 16.09
CA VAL A 59 -5.89 3.53 17.12
C VAL A 59 -6.28 2.33 17.98
N ALA A 60 -6.53 1.18 17.36
CA ALA A 60 -6.85 -0.06 18.09
C ALA A 60 -5.69 -0.51 19.01
N LEU A 61 -4.44 -0.39 18.55
CA LEU A 61 -3.26 -0.65 19.39
C LEU A 61 -3.14 0.33 20.55
N VAL A 62 -3.28 1.64 20.30
CA VAL A 62 -3.21 2.67 21.34
C VAL A 62 -4.31 2.46 22.38
N GLN A 63 -5.53 2.11 21.96
CA GLN A 63 -6.63 1.81 22.87
C GLN A 63 -6.36 0.55 23.69
N GLY A 64 -5.84 -0.52 23.08
CA GLY A 64 -5.54 -1.76 23.79
C GLY A 64 -4.36 -1.65 24.75
N VAL A 65 -3.32 -0.87 24.42
CA VAL A 65 -2.20 -0.58 25.32
C VAL A 65 -2.59 0.42 26.39
N GLY A 66 -3.28 1.50 26.02
CA GLY A 66 -3.61 2.62 26.91
C GLY A 66 -4.69 2.30 27.94
N CYS A 67 -5.61 1.38 27.62
CA CYS A 67 -6.62 0.90 28.57
C CYS A 67 -6.17 -0.35 29.35
N ARG A 68 -4.90 -0.76 29.24
CA ARG A 68 -4.38 -1.96 29.90
C ARG A 68 -4.17 -1.69 31.39
N SER A 69 -4.94 -2.36 32.25
CA SER A 69 -4.64 -2.48 33.68
C SER A 69 -3.45 -3.42 33.92
N GLU A 70 -2.67 -3.22 34.98
CA GLU A 70 -1.48 -4.05 35.27
C GLU A 70 -1.80 -5.53 35.47
N ASP A 71 -3.02 -5.83 35.91
CA ASP A 71 -3.49 -7.17 36.24
C ASP A 71 -3.88 -8.03 35.03
N ILE A 72 -4.00 -7.43 33.84
CA ILE A 72 -4.44 -8.12 32.62
C ILE A 72 -3.30 -8.32 31.62
N SER A 73 -3.25 -9.51 31.03
CA SER A 73 -2.27 -9.81 29.98
C SER A 73 -2.55 -8.95 28.73
N PHE A 74 -1.49 -8.64 27.97
CA PHE A 74 -1.60 -7.83 26.76
C PHE A 74 -2.59 -8.42 25.75
N MET A 75 -2.56 -9.74 25.52
CA MET A 75 -3.47 -10.40 24.58
C MET A 75 -4.94 -10.26 24.99
N GLN A 76 -5.21 -10.27 26.30
CA GLN A 76 -6.56 -10.12 26.84
C GLN A 76 -7.04 -8.67 26.77
N ALA A 77 -6.16 -7.70 27.03
CA ALA A 77 -6.45 -6.27 26.82
C ALA A 77 -6.73 -5.93 25.35
N MET A 78 -6.09 -6.64 24.43
CA MET A 78 -6.31 -6.48 22.98
C MET A 78 -7.59 -7.16 22.49
N SER A 79 -8.14 -8.16 23.19
CA SER A 79 -9.34 -8.95 22.82
C SER A 79 -10.47 -8.15 22.15
N PRO A 80 -10.98 -7.04 22.76
CA PRO A 80 -12.08 -6.28 22.16
C PRO A 80 -11.70 -5.53 20.88
N TYR A 81 -10.41 -5.35 20.62
CA TYR A 81 -9.88 -4.57 19.49
C TYR A 81 -9.43 -5.44 18.31
N TRP A 82 -9.40 -6.77 18.43
CA TRP A 82 -8.96 -7.69 17.37
C TRP A 82 -9.71 -7.49 16.07
N ASN A 83 -11.03 -7.27 16.13
CA ASN A 83 -11.83 -7.03 14.93
C ASN A 83 -11.40 -5.75 14.20
N ARG A 84 -11.12 -4.67 14.94
CA ARG A 84 -10.65 -3.40 14.35
C ARG A 84 -9.25 -3.53 13.76
N MET A 85 -8.36 -4.23 14.46
CA MET A 85 -7.02 -4.53 13.94
C MET A 85 -7.09 -5.38 12.67
N GLY A 86 -7.92 -6.43 12.68
CA GLY A 86 -8.14 -7.30 11.54
C GLY A 86 -8.66 -6.53 10.33
N VAL A 87 -9.66 -5.67 10.51
CA VAL A 87 -10.15 -4.78 9.44
C VAL A 87 -9.04 -3.87 8.91
N GLY A 88 -8.25 -3.27 9.80
CA GLY A 88 -7.12 -2.42 9.41
C GLY A 88 -6.10 -3.16 8.55
N VAL A 89 -5.70 -4.36 8.97
CA VAL A 89 -4.78 -5.23 8.21
C VAL A 89 -5.37 -5.63 6.86
N VAL A 90 -6.63 -6.05 6.83
CA VAL A 90 -7.31 -6.44 5.58
C VAL A 90 -7.34 -5.28 4.59
N LEU A 91 -7.66 -4.07 5.03
CA LEU A 91 -7.68 -2.88 4.16
C LEU A 91 -6.30 -2.59 3.54
N VAL A 92 -5.23 -2.64 4.36
CA VAL A 92 -3.86 -2.42 3.88
C VAL A 92 -3.45 -3.52 2.89
N VAL A 93 -3.68 -4.78 3.23
CA VAL A 93 -3.32 -5.93 2.38
C VAL A 93 -4.11 -5.91 1.07
N CYS A 94 -5.41 -5.65 1.10
CA CYS A 94 -6.24 -5.56 -0.11
C CYS A 94 -5.80 -4.39 -1.01
N SER A 95 -5.50 -3.23 -0.44
CA SER A 95 -4.94 -2.10 -1.20
C SER A 95 -3.62 -2.48 -1.88
N TRP A 96 -2.76 -3.19 -1.15
CA TRP A 96 -1.46 -3.62 -1.65
C TRP A 96 -1.59 -4.64 -2.78
N ILE A 97 -2.45 -5.66 -2.61
CA ILE A 97 -2.77 -6.65 -3.64
C ILE A 97 -3.34 -5.96 -4.88
N SER A 98 -4.19 -4.95 -4.70
CA SER A 98 -4.75 -4.17 -5.82
C SER A 98 -3.65 -3.47 -6.63
N GLY A 99 -2.75 -2.75 -5.95
CA GLY A 99 -1.65 -2.04 -6.60
C GLY A 99 -0.63 -2.97 -7.28
N VAL A 100 -0.32 -4.11 -6.66
CA VAL A 100 0.55 -5.15 -7.23
C VAL A 100 -0.09 -5.81 -8.45
N ARG A 101 -1.38 -6.13 -8.41
CA ARG A 101 -2.11 -6.68 -9.55
C ARG A 101 -2.18 -5.70 -10.71
N PHE A 102 -2.39 -4.42 -10.43
CA PHE A 102 -2.36 -3.37 -11.45
C PHE A 102 -1.00 -3.30 -12.13
N ALA A 103 0.09 -3.22 -11.36
CA ALA A 103 1.44 -3.19 -11.90
C ALA A 103 1.80 -4.47 -12.69
N LYS A 104 1.40 -5.65 -12.22
CA LYS A 104 1.53 -6.92 -12.97
C LYS A 104 0.78 -6.91 -14.31
N GLY A 105 -0.38 -6.25 -14.37
CA GLY A 105 -1.15 -6.07 -15.61
C GLY A 105 -0.41 -5.22 -16.65
N LEU A 106 0.39 -4.25 -16.21
CA LEU A 106 1.20 -3.41 -17.11
C LEU A 106 2.35 -4.17 -17.76
N PHE A 107 2.93 -5.18 -17.10
CA PHE A 107 3.97 -6.03 -17.70
C PHE A 107 3.45 -7.02 -18.76
N ARG A 108 2.13 -7.21 -18.86
CA ARG A 108 1.49 -8.13 -19.80
C ARG A 108 0.94 -7.43 -21.05
N ARG A 109 0.97 -6.11 -21.08
CA ARG A 109 0.65 -5.29 -22.24
C ARG A 109 1.94 -4.92 -22.96
#